data_AF-A0A7J8EDN9-F1
#
_entry.id   AF-A0A7J8EDN9-F1
#
_cell.length_a   1.000
_cell.length_b   1.000
_cell.length_c   1.000
_cell.angle_alpha   90.00
_cell.angle_beta   90.00
_cell.angle_gamma   90.00
#
_symmetry.space_group_name_H-M   'P 1'
#
loop_
_entity.id
_entity.type
_entity.pdbx_description
1 polymer ?
#
loop_
_entity_poly.entity_id
_entity_poly.type
_entity_poly.pdbx_seq_one_letter_code
_entity_poly.pdbx_strand_id
1 'polypeptide(L)'
;MSWGTELWDQFDNLEKHTQWGIDILEKYIKFVKERTEIELSYAKQLRNLSKKYQPKKNSKEEEEYRYTACKAFLSTLNEMNDYAGQHEVVSENLTSQIIAGLARYVQEVKQERKSHFHDGRKAQQHIETCWKQLESSKRRFERDCKEADRAQQYFEKMDADINVTKADVEKVRGK
;
A
#
# COMPACT_ATOMS: atom_id res chain seq x y z
N MET A 1 6.42 7.32 -20.11
CA MET A 1 7.27 6.89 -18.98
C MET A 1 6.50 5.87 -18.15
N SER A 2 7.14 4.74 -17.80
CA SER A 2 6.52 3.63 -17.04
C SER A 2 7.43 3.22 -15.89
N TRP A 3 6.87 2.95 -14.71
CA TRP A 3 7.63 2.52 -13.54
C TRP A 3 8.40 1.21 -13.78
N GLY A 4 7.86 0.30 -14.59
CA GLY A 4 8.52 -0.96 -14.91
C GLY A 4 9.80 -0.83 -15.75
N THR A 5 10.05 0.34 -16.34
CA THR A 5 11.25 0.59 -17.16
C THR A 5 12.14 1.64 -16.53
N GLU A 6 11.58 2.76 -16.09
CA GLU A 6 12.34 3.88 -15.53
C GLU A 6 12.77 3.65 -14.08
N LEU A 7 12.07 2.78 -13.35
CA LEU A 7 12.27 2.52 -11.91
C LEU A 7 12.55 1.03 -11.64
N TRP A 8 13.15 0.33 -12.62
CA TRP A 8 13.36 -1.12 -12.58
C TRP A 8 14.19 -1.60 -11.37
N ASP A 9 15.08 -0.75 -10.85
CA ASP A 9 15.96 -1.01 -9.71
C ASP A 9 15.43 -0.42 -8.39
N GLN A 10 14.27 0.24 -8.40
CA GLN A 10 13.73 0.99 -7.26
C GLN A 10 12.70 0.21 -6.43
N PHE A 11 12.78 -1.12 -6.39
CA PHE A 11 11.77 -1.99 -5.77
C PHE A 11 11.43 -1.58 -4.32
N ASP A 12 12.43 -1.36 -3.47
CA ASP A 12 12.24 -0.98 -2.06
C ASP A 12 11.64 0.43 -1.91
N ASN A 13 12.00 1.34 -2.81
CA ASN A 13 11.46 2.70 -2.81
C ASN A 13 9.99 2.71 -3.26
N LEU A 14 9.63 1.88 -4.25
CA LEU A 14 8.24 1.65 -4.63
C LEU A 14 7.45 1.01 -3.48
N GLU A 15 8.05 0.09 -2.72
CA GLU A 15 7.40 -0.51 -1.55
C GLU A 15 7.06 0.53 -0.48
N LYS A 16 8.01 1.43 -0.18
CA LYS A 16 7.80 2.56 0.74
C LYS A 16 6.79 3.56 0.21
N HIS A 17 6.88 3.93 -1.07
CA HIS A 17 5.99 4.90 -1.72
C HIS A 17 4.54 4.42 -1.71
N THR A 18 4.30 3.14 -2.05
CA THR A 18 2.95 2.57 -2.02
C THR A 18 2.41 2.43 -0.61
N GLN A 19 3.24 2.14 0.39
CA GLN A 19 2.83 2.17 1.80
C GLN A 19 2.42 3.58 2.23
N TRP A 20 3.23 4.58 1.90
CA TRP A 20 2.92 5.98 2.19
C TRP A 20 1.60 6.45 1.55
N GLY A 21 1.31 6.00 0.33
CA GLY A 21 0.02 6.25 -0.31
C GLY A 21 -1.16 5.68 0.48
N ILE A 22 -1.03 4.47 1.02
CA ILE A 22 -2.02 3.86 1.92
C ILE A 22 -2.15 4.67 3.21
N ASP A 23 -1.03 5.08 3.82
CA ASP A 23 -1.04 5.85 5.07
C ASP A 23 -1.77 7.21 4.91
N ILE A 24 -1.59 7.88 3.76
CA ILE A 24 -2.35 9.10 3.44
C ILE A 24 -3.85 8.80 3.35
N LEU A 25 -4.21 7.71 2.68
CA LEU A 25 -5.62 7.36 2.52
C LEU A 25 -6.28 7.04 3.86
N GLU A 26 -5.57 6.36 4.76
CA GLU A 26 -6.03 6.11 6.13
C GLU A 26 -6.16 7.40 6.94
N LYS A 27 -5.21 8.33 6.80
CA LYS A 27 -5.29 9.66 7.39
C LYS A 27 -6.50 10.43 6.88
N TYR A 28 -6.81 10.34 5.58
CA TYR A 28 -7.98 10.97 4.99
C TYR A 28 -9.29 10.36 5.53
N ILE A 29 -9.37 9.03 5.65
CA ILE A 29 -10.53 8.38 6.29
C ILE A 29 -10.72 8.88 7.71
N LYS A 30 -9.64 9.01 8.49
CA LYS A 30 -9.70 9.55 9.85
C LYS A 30 -10.22 11.00 9.86
N PHE A 31 -9.72 11.84 8.95
CA PHE A 31 -10.21 13.21 8.80
C PHE A 31 -11.72 13.26 8.50
N VAL A 32 -12.22 12.43 7.58
CA VAL A 32 -13.65 12.40 7.27
C VAL A 32 -14.46 11.92 8.48
N LYS A 33 -13.97 10.94 9.24
CA LYS A 33 -14.61 10.50 10.50
C LYS A 33 -14.75 11.63 11.52
N GLU A 34 -13.65 12.33 11.79
CA GLU A 34 -13.66 13.47 12.72
C GLU A 34 -14.59 14.59 12.23
N ARG A 35 -14.60 14.87 10.92
CA ARG A 35 -15.56 15.82 10.33
C ARG A 35 -17.01 15.38 10.55
N THR A 36 -17.32 14.10 10.31
CA THR A 36 -18.66 13.53 10.54
C THR A 36 -19.09 13.70 12.01
N GLU A 37 -18.19 13.45 12.95
CA GLU A 37 -18.46 13.64 14.38
C GLU A 37 -18.80 15.09 14.74
N ILE A 38 -18.12 16.06 14.11
CA ILE A 38 -18.42 17.49 14.25
C ILE A 38 -19.84 17.80 13.75
N GLU A 39 -20.21 17.31 12.55
CA GLU A 39 -21.54 17.50 11.98
C GLU A 39 -22.66 16.95 12.88
N LEU A 40 -22.48 15.72 13.41
CA LEU A 40 -23.42 15.10 14.36
C LEU A 40 -23.54 15.89 15.66
N SER A 41 -22.41 16.33 16.21
CA SER A 41 -22.39 17.13 17.44
C SER A 41 -23.13 18.45 17.25
N TYR A 42 -22.89 19.13 16.12
CA TYR A 42 -23.55 20.39 15.80
C TYR A 42 -25.06 20.21 15.64
N ALA A 43 -25.50 19.22 14.86
CA ALA A 43 -26.91 18.89 14.71
C ALA A 43 -27.60 18.61 16.06
N LYS A 44 -26.96 17.80 16.91
CA LYS A 44 -27.48 17.48 18.25
C LYS A 44 -27.63 18.73 19.12
N GLN A 45 -26.66 19.64 19.08
CA GLN A 45 -26.71 20.90 19.84
C GLN A 45 -27.86 21.79 19.36
N LEU A 46 -28.05 21.96 18.05
CA LEU A 46 -29.15 22.72 17.47
C LEU A 46 -30.52 22.13 17.84
N ARG A 47 -30.67 20.80 17.73
CA ARG A 47 -31.92 20.13 18.09
C ARG A 47 -32.25 20.26 19.58
N ASN A 48 -31.25 20.09 20.44
CA ASN A 48 -31.44 20.25 21.88
C ASN A 48 -31.82 21.69 22.23
N LEU A 49 -31.22 22.67 21.56
CA LEU A 49 -31.56 24.07 21.71
C LEU A 49 -33.02 24.33 21.28
N SER A 50 -33.42 23.86 20.09
CA SER A 50 -34.80 24.02 19.60
C SER A 50 -35.81 23.41 20.58
N LYS A 51 -35.57 22.16 21.02
CA LYS A 51 -36.42 21.47 22.00
C LYS A 51 -36.49 22.17 23.35
N LYS A 52 -35.40 22.80 23.81
CA LYS A 52 -35.35 23.51 25.11
C LYS A 52 -36.29 24.72 25.13
N TYR A 53 -36.43 25.42 24.00
CA TYR A 53 -37.24 26.63 23.88
C TYR A 53 -38.62 26.38 23.26
N GLN A 54 -38.92 25.16 22.83
CA GLN A 54 -40.26 24.75 22.42
C GLN A 54 -41.23 24.84 23.60
N PRO A 55 -42.50 25.25 23.37
CA PRO A 55 -43.52 25.31 24.40
C PRO A 55 -43.76 23.94 25.04
N LYS A 56 -43.96 23.93 26.35
CA LYS A 56 -44.44 22.73 27.04
C LYS A 56 -45.92 22.56 26.75
N LYS A 57 -46.33 21.38 26.25
CA LYS A 57 -47.75 21.02 26.13
C LYS A 57 -48.43 21.19 27.50
N ASN A 58 -49.58 21.87 27.52
CA ASN A 58 -50.41 22.17 28.71
C ASN A 58 -49.90 23.30 29.64
N SER A 59 -49.09 24.25 29.15
CA SER A 59 -48.77 25.47 29.93
C SER A 59 -49.81 26.59 29.68
N LYS A 60 -49.97 27.51 30.65
CA LYS A 60 -50.77 28.74 30.46
C LYS A 60 -50.27 29.61 29.28
N GLU A 61 -49.03 29.40 28.83
CA GLU A 61 -48.43 30.10 27.70
C GLU A 61 -49.09 29.71 26.36
N GLU A 62 -49.92 28.65 26.32
CA GLU A 62 -50.63 28.23 25.10
C GLU A 62 -51.55 29.32 24.52
N GLU A 63 -52.10 30.18 25.38
CA GLU A 63 -52.84 31.37 24.94
C GLU A 63 -51.93 32.47 24.37
N GLU A 64 -50.68 32.58 24.83
CA GLU A 64 -49.71 33.57 24.34
C GLU A 64 -49.16 33.22 22.94
N TYR A 65 -49.11 31.94 22.57
CA TYR A 65 -48.70 31.52 21.21
C TYR A 65 -49.71 31.87 20.11
N ARG A 66 -50.82 32.53 20.45
CA ARG A 66 -51.77 33.09 19.47
C ARG A 66 -51.23 34.37 18.82
N TYR A 67 -50.37 35.11 19.52
CA TYR A 67 -49.76 36.33 19.00
C TYR A 67 -48.77 36.05 17.86
N THR A 68 -48.74 36.93 16.87
CA THR A 68 -47.90 36.78 15.67
C THR A 68 -46.41 36.73 16.00
N ALA A 69 -45.96 37.50 16.99
CA ALA A 69 -44.58 37.46 17.47
C ALA A 69 -44.18 36.06 18.00
N CYS A 70 -45.05 35.44 18.80
CA CYS A 70 -44.82 34.10 19.33
C CYS A 70 -44.83 33.04 18.22
N LYS A 71 -45.75 33.15 17.24
CA LYS A 71 -45.76 32.27 16.06
C LYS A 71 -44.48 32.38 15.22
N ALA A 72 -43.97 33.59 15.04
CA ALA A 72 -42.71 33.80 14.32
C ALA A 72 -41.53 33.12 15.04
N PHE A 73 -41.46 33.25 16.38
CA PHE A 73 -40.43 32.56 17.17
C PHE A 73 -40.53 31.04 17.06
N LEU A 74 -41.74 30.47 17.13
CA LEU A 74 -41.96 29.03 16.93
C LEU A 74 -41.54 28.56 15.54
N SER A 75 -41.80 29.35 14.50
CA SER A 75 -41.33 29.06 13.15
C SER A 75 -39.80 28.98 13.11
N THR A 76 -39.10 29.92 13.73
CA THR A 76 -37.64 29.89 13.83
C THR A 76 -37.12 28.65 14.55
N LEU A 77 -37.78 28.22 15.63
CA LEU A 77 -37.40 26.99 16.34
C LEU A 77 -37.59 25.74 15.48
N ASN A 78 -38.68 25.68 14.69
CA ASN A 78 -38.94 24.57 13.77
C ASN A 78 -37.91 24.53 12.65
N GLU A 79 -37.63 25.67 12.00
CA GLU A 79 -36.59 25.77 10.96
C GLU A 79 -35.21 25.34 11.49
N MET A 80 -34.86 25.74 12.72
CA MET A 80 -33.60 25.31 13.34
C MET A 80 -33.57 23.79 13.62
N ASN A 81 -34.71 23.19 13.96
CA ASN A 81 -34.80 21.73 14.14
C ASN A 81 -34.67 20.99 12.80
N ASP A 82 -35.27 21.52 11.74
CA ASP A 82 -35.19 20.92 10.40
C ASP A 82 -33.79 21.06 9.82
N TYR A 83 -33.14 22.21 10.02
CA TYR A 83 -31.74 22.44 9.69
C TYR A 83 -30.81 21.47 10.42
N ALA A 84 -31.05 21.20 11.71
CA ALA A 84 -30.33 20.16 12.44
C ALA A 84 -30.51 18.76 11.79
N GLY A 85 -31.70 18.44 11.30
CA GLY A 85 -31.96 17.20 10.55
C GLY A 85 -31.14 17.11 9.26
N GLN A 86 -31.00 18.22 8.52
CA GLN A 86 -30.17 18.24 7.32
C GLN A 86 -28.69 17.93 7.62
N HIS A 87 -28.14 18.47 8.72
CA HIS A 87 -26.78 18.15 9.16
C HIS A 87 -26.61 16.67 9.51
N GLU A 88 -27.62 16.01 10.09
CA GLU A 88 -27.56 14.56 10.33
C GLU A 88 -27.54 13.77 9.03
N VAL A 89 -28.36 14.14 8.05
CA VAL A 89 -28.35 13.52 6.71
C VAL A 89 -26.97 13.67 6.05
N VAL A 90 -26.32 14.83 6.20
CA VAL A 90 -24.94 15.02 5.71
C VAL A 90 -23.99 14.03 6.40
N SER A 91 -24.05 13.90 7.73
CA SER A 91 -23.24 12.94 8.47
C SER A 91 -23.49 11.48 8.07
N GLU A 92 -24.76 11.10 7.91
CA GLU A 92 -25.13 9.75 7.48
C GLU A 92 -24.56 9.43 6.09
N ASN A 93 -24.58 10.40 5.17
CA ASN A 93 -23.97 10.26 3.85
C ASN A 93 -22.44 10.16 3.91
N LEU A 94 -21.77 10.99 4.72
CA LEU A 94 -20.32 10.89 4.94
C LEU A 94 -19.94 9.51 5.47
N THR A 95 -20.74 8.96 6.38
CA THR A 95 -20.51 7.64 6.98
C THR A 95 -20.73 6.50 5.99
N SER A 96 -21.93 6.45 5.41
CA SER A 96 -22.39 5.31 4.60
C SER A 96 -21.76 5.25 3.21
N GLN A 97 -21.52 6.40 2.58
CA GLN A 97 -21.02 6.44 1.21
C GLN A 97 -19.50 6.60 1.19
N ILE A 98 -18.96 7.55 1.96
CA ILE A 98 -17.55 7.93 1.87
C ILE A 98 -16.69 7.08 2.80
N ILE A 99 -16.94 7.09 4.11
CA ILE A 99 -16.12 6.36 5.08
C ILE A 99 -16.17 4.86 4.81
N ALA A 100 -17.36 4.28 4.62
CA ALA A 100 -17.49 2.85 4.34
C ALA A 100 -16.87 2.47 2.98
N GLY A 101 -17.05 3.30 1.95
CA GLY A 101 -16.45 3.09 0.63
C GLY A 101 -14.93 3.09 0.68
N LEU A 102 -14.34 4.11 1.30
CA LEU A 102 -12.89 4.24 1.46
C LEU A 102 -12.31 3.14 2.34
N ALA A 103 -13.00 2.74 3.42
CA ALA A 103 -12.54 1.66 4.29
C ALA A 103 -12.44 0.33 3.54
N ARG A 104 -13.43 0.02 2.68
CA ARG A 104 -13.39 -1.17 1.81
C ARG A 104 -12.24 -1.08 0.82
N TYR A 105 -12.13 0.04 0.11
CA TYR A 105 -11.10 0.27 -0.89
C TYR A 105 -9.67 0.15 -0.30
N VAL A 106 -9.42 0.67 0.90
CA VAL A 106 -8.12 0.51 1.58
C VAL A 106 -7.75 -0.95 1.81
N GLN A 107 -8.72 -1.80 2.18
CA GLN A 107 -8.45 -3.23 2.39
C GLN A 107 -8.08 -3.93 1.09
N GLU A 108 -8.79 -3.62 0.00
CA GLU A 108 -8.51 -4.14 -1.34
C GLU A 108 -7.11 -3.74 -1.79
N VAL A 109 -6.78 -2.44 -1.73
CA VAL A 109 -5.45 -1.92 -2.11
C VAL A 109 -4.33 -2.52 -1.26
N LYS A 110 -4.55 -2.71 0.06
CA LYS A 110 -3.58 -3.38 0.94
C LYS A 110 -3.33 -4.82 0.49
N GLN A 111 -4.36 -5.54 0.07
CA GLN A 111 -4.25 -6.91 -0.38
C GLN A 111 -3.56 -7.01 -1.75
N GLU A 112 -3.95 -6.19 -2.71
CA GLU A 112 -3.32 -6.11 -4.04
C GLU A 112 -1.83 -5.75 -3.93
N ARG A 113 -1.49 -4.74 -3.11
CA ARG A 113 -0.11 -4.37 -2.83
C ARG A 113 0.69 -5.57 -2.32
N LYS A 114 0.18 -6.30 -1.32
CA LYS A 114 0.86 -7.50 -0.79
C LYS A 114 1.10 -8.54 -1.88
N SER A 115 0.11 -8.79 -2.74
CA SER A 115 0.22 -9.74 -3.85
C SER A 115 1.33 -9.33 -4.83
N HIS A 116 1.32 -8.09 -5.30
CA HIS A 116 2.31 -7.62 -6.28
C HIS A 116 3.74 -7.63 -5.74
N PHE A 117 3.95 -7.22 -4.48
CA PHE A 117 5.29 -7.28 -3.86
C PHE A 117 5.72 -8.72 -3.56
N HIS A 118 4.79 -9.65 -3.34
CA HIS A 118 5.11 -11.07 -3.23
C HIS A 118 5.63 -11.63 -4.56
N ASP A 119 4.94 -11.34 -5.67
CA ASP A 119 5.35 -11.77 -7.01
C ASP A 119 6.71 -11.17 -7.40
N GLY A 120 6.95 -9.89 -7.10
CA GLY A 120 8.23 -9.24 -7.32
C GLY A 120 9.39 -9.91 -6.56
N ARG A 121 9.18 -10.24 -5.27
CA ARG A 121 10.19 -10.97 -4.48
C ARG A 121 10.44 -12.37 -5.02
N LYS A 122 9.39 -13.06 -5.49
CA LYS A 122 9.53 -14.38 -6.12
C LYS A 122 10.39 -14.32 -7.38
N ALA A 123 10.21 -13.28 -8.21
CA ALA A 123 11.05 -13.06 -9.39
C ALA A 123 12.51 -12.75 -9.01
N GLN A 124 12.74 -11.92 -8.00
CA GLN A 124 14.09 -11.62 -7.47
C GLN A 124 14.80 -12.87 -6.92
N GLN A 125 14.08 -13.73 -6.19
CA GLN A 125 14.64 -15.00 -5.70
C GLN A 125 14.99 -15.96 -6.84
N HIS A 126 14.17 -15.98 -7.90
CA HIS A 126 14.45 -16.80 -9.07
C HIS A 126 15.74 -16.37 -9.78
N ILE A 127 15.89 -15.06 -10.08
CA ILE A 127 17.10 -14.56 -10.75
C ILE A 127 18.35 -14.75 -9.89
N GLU A 128 18.26 -14.55 -8.58
CA GLU A 128 19.36 -14.80 -7.64
C GLU A 128 19.80 -16.27 -7.64
N THR A 129 18.84 -17.18 -7.76
CA THR A 129 19.11 -18.62 -7.86
C THR A 129 19.83 -18.95 -9.17
N CYS A 130 19.35 -18.42 -10.30
CA CYS A 130 20.00 -18.59 -11.60
C CYS A 130 21.42 -18.01 -11.61
N TRP A 131 21.62 -16.83 -10.99
CA TRP A 131 22.93 -16.21 -10.86
C TRP A 131 23.91 -17.08 -10.08
N LYS A 132 23.49 -17.65 -8.95
CA LYS A 132 24.34 -18.58 -8.16
C LYS A 132 24.73 -19.83 -8.94
N GLN A 133 23.81 -20.39 -9.73
CA GLN A 133 24.10 -21.53 -10.59
C GLN A 133 25.12 -21.16 -11.68
N LEU A 134 24.95 -20.00 -12.31
CA LEU A 134 25.87 -19.48 -13.32
C LEU A 134 27.28 -19.27 -12.73
N GLU A 135 27.37 -18.64 -11.57
CA GLU A 135 28.65 -18.38 -10.89
C GLU A 135 29.38 -19.69 -10.51
N SER A 136 28.64 -20.71 -10.07
CA SER A 136 29.19 -22.04 -9.81
C SER A 136 29.73 -22.69 -11.08
N SER A 137 28.95 -22.64 -12.17
CA SER A 137 29.35 -23.17 -13.48
C SER A 137 30.59 -22.48 -14.03
N LYS A 138 30.63 -21.14 -13.93
CA LYS A 138 31.78 -20.33 -14.34
C LYS A 138 33.05 -20.71 -13.57
N ARG A 139 32.98 -20.82 -12.24
CA ARG A 139 34.14 -21.22 -11.41
C ARG A 139 34.65 -22.62 -11.75
N ARG A 140 33.74 -23.56 -12.02
CA ARG A 140 34.13 -24.89 -12.47
C ARG A 140 34.85 -24.82 -13.81
N PHE A 141 34.28 -24.13 -14.79
CA PHE A 141 34.89 -23.96 -16.10
C PHE A 141 36.29 -23.32 -16.00
N GLU A 142 36.45 -22.24 -15.22
CA GLU A 142 37.75 -21.59 -15.01
C GLU A 142 38.81 -22.52 -14.41
N ARG A 143 38.42 -23.40 -13.48
CA ARG A 143 39.32 -24.41 -12.92
C ARG A 143 39.69 -25.45 -13.97
N ASP A 144 38.71 -25.99 -14.67
CA ASP A 144 38.91 -27.05 -15.66
C ASP A 144 39.80 -26.55 -16.82
N CYS A 145 39.62 -25.29 -17.26
CA CYS A 145 40.53 -24.64 -18.22
C CYS A 145 41.96 -24.49 -17.69
N LYS A 146 42.13 -24.02 -16.44
CA LYS A 146 43.47 -23.91 -15.83
C LYS A 146 44.16 -25.26 -15.64
N GLU A 147 43.39 -26.34 -15.46
CA GLU A 147 43.92 -27.70 -15.39
C GLU A 147 44.32 -28.19 -16.79
N ALA A 148 43.49 -27.94 -17.81
CA ALA A 148 43.81 -28.24 -19.20
C ALA A 148 45.06 -27.49 -19.68
N ASP A 149 45.18 -26.19 -19.41
CA ASP A 149 46.37 -25.39 -19.75
C ASP A 149 47.64 -25.93 -19.07
N ARG A 150 47.52 -26.38 -17.81
CA ARG A 150 48.64 -27.00 -17.07
C ARG A 150 49.02 -28.36 -17.65
N ALA A 151 48.05 -29.19 -17.99
CA ALA A 151 48.28 -30.49 -18.62
C ALA A 151 48.95 -30.33 -19.99
N GLN A 152 48.46 -29.38 -20.79
CA GLN A 152 49.03 -29.03 -22.11
C GLN A 152 50.48 -28.55 -21.99
N GLN A 153 50.77 -27.61 -21.08
CA GLN A 153 52.15 -27.14 -20.85
C GLN A 153 53.07 -28.26 -20.34
N TYR A 154 52.56 -29.20 -19.55
CA TYR A 154 53.33 -30.34 -19.07
C TYR A 154 53.63 -31.33 -20.19
N PHE A 155 52.64 -31.61 -21.05
CA PHE A 155 52.82 -32.42 -22.25
C PHE A 155 53.87 -31.81 -23.19
N GLU A 156 53.76 -30.52 -23.52
CA GLU A 156 54.71 -29.80 -24.38
C GLU A 156 56.14 -29.85 -23.85
N LYS A 157 56.31 -29.75 -22.53
CA LYS A 157 57.64 -29.89 -21.89
C LYS A 157 58.20 -31.30 -22.00
N MET A 158 57.38 -32.34 -21.80
CA MET A 158 57.83 -33.73 -21.90
C MET A 158 58.16 -34.12 -23.34
N ASP A 159 57.37 -33.66 -24.32
CA ASP A 159 57.61 -33.93 -25.74
C ASP A 159 58.91 -33.28 -26.24
N ALA A 160 59.25 -32.10 -25.70
CA ALA A 160 60.48 -31.38 -26.02
C ALA A 160 61.74 -31.90 -25.28
N ASP A 161 61.60 -32.75 -24.27
CA ASP A 161 62.73 -33.26 -23.48
C ASP A 161 63.35 -34.50 -24.13
N ILE A 162 64.56 -34.33 -24.66
CA ILE A 162 65.33 -35.37 -25.37
C ILE A 162 65.66 -36.56 -24.46
N ASN A 163 65.58 -36.39 -23.12
CA ASN A 163 65.87 -37.43 -22.14
C ASN A 163 64.65 -38.27 -21.76
N VAL A 164 63.45 -37.94 -22.26
CA VAL A 164 62.19 -38.62 -21.92
C VAL A 164 61.83 -39.65 -23.00
N THR A 165 61.30 -40.81 -22.59
CA THR A 165 60.95 -41.87 -23.54
C THR A 165 59.63 -41.57 -24.26
N LYS A 166 59.48 -42.08 -25.50
CA LYS A 166 58.21 -41.98 -26.24
C LYS A 166 57.02 -42.58 -25.49
N ALA A 167 57.24 -43.61 -24.67
CA ALA A 167 56.19 -44.21 -23.85
C ALA A 167 55.73 -43.28 -22.73
N ASP A 168 56.66 -42.52 -22.14
CA ASP A 168 56.33 -41.54 -21.10
C ASP A 168 55.59 -40.33 -21.69
N VAL A 169 55.95 -39.85 -22.89
CA VAL A 169 55.22 -38.78 -23.59
C VAL A 169 53.77 -39.18 -23.92
N GLU A 170 53.57 -40.39 -24.47
CA GLU A 170 52.23 -40.90 -24.79
C GLU A 170 51.34 -41.11 -23.54
N LYS A 171 51.94 -41.40 -22.38
CA LYS A 171 51.21 -41.52 -21.12
C LYS A 171 50.62 -40.19 -20.63
N VAL A 172 51.24 -39.08 -20.99
CA VAL A 172 50.79 -37.72 -20.61
C VAL A 172 49.82 -37.15 -21.64
N ARG A 173 49.88 -37.60 -22.89
CA ARG A 173 49.00 -37.18 -23.99
C ARG A 173 47.52 -37.52 -23.81
N GLY A 174 47.21 -38.58 -23.07
CA GLY A 174 45.85 -39.08 -22.83
C GLY A 174 45.22 -38.65 -21.50
N LYS A 175 45.88 -37.77 -20.73
CA LYS A 175 45.41 -37.21 -19.46
C LYS A 175 45.08 -35.73 -19.60
#